data_AF-A0A8J4DKS9-F1
#
_entry.id   AF-A0A8J4DKS9-F1
#
_cell.length_a   1.000
_cell.length_b   1.000
_cell.length_c   1.000
_cell.angle_alpha   90.00
_cell.angle_beta   90.00
_cell.angle_gamma   90.00
#
_symmetry.space_group_name_H-M   'P 1'
#
loop_
_entity.id
_entity.type
_entity.pdbx_description
1 polymer ?
#
loop_
_entity_poly.entity_id
_entity_poly.type
_entity_poly.pdbx_seq_one_letter_code
_entity_poly.pdbx_strand_id
1 'polypeptide(L)'
;MSRSDAADATTADPTADATAEATADATADATAALARARTSIEAGDFAAARQLCRDVLDAGTGGAVQDAALKTLLHSLIPLGELAEANRTLDELRAATASAHDADAWEARLRFAEGDWAAVVECAQRLPASEQARRDQLAEIEIKSLFALGRHREAADRLRACLAAGTVPLTVAEMAEALAADGGGLAEAVARVPAAQRRTLLYAAREAPVEFGDQVLEALWELPGEQDAVLGVAGRVGRYLPLHRALLWSSRLREHDHALQCPLLRIAAQPERGALERVLAAALALERFDDAAALPLLSEALDEVPAEEEAAVLAELRQHAPGVADAVEPVPAG
;
A
#
# COMPACT_ATOMS: atom_id res chain seq x y z
N MET A 1 -64.53 57.49 0.89
CA MET A 1 -63.56 56.53 0.32
C MET A 1 -62.24 57.27 0.13
N SER A 2 -61.36 57.26 1.14
CA SER A 2 -60.03 57.88 1.06
C SER A 2 -58.99 56.82 1.36
N ARG A 3 -58.22 56.45 0.32
CA ARG A 3 -57.02 55.62 0.43
C ARG A 3 -55.84 56.55 0.72
N SER A 4 -55.09 56.22 1.75
CA SER A 4 -53.84 56.86 2.15
C SER A 4 -52.71 55.91 1.76
N ASP A 5 -52.12 56.13 0.59
CA ASP A 5 -50.89 55.46 0.15
C ASP A 5 -49.70 56.28 0.68
N ALA A 6 -49.02 55.76 1.70
CA ALA A 6 -47.72 56.26 2.15
C ALA A 6 -46.65 55.25 1.70
N ALA A 7 -45.86 55.66 0.71
CA ALA A 7 -44.72 54.90 0.21
C ALA A 7 -43.48 55.24 1.05
N ASP A 8 -43.10 54.34 1.95
CA ASP A 8 -41.81 54.40 2.66
C ASP A 8 -40.69 53.96 1.71
N ALA A 9 -39.91 54.95 1.24
CA ALA A 9 -38.68 54.71 0.51
C ALA A 9 -37.58 54.28 1.48
N THR A 10 -37.46 52.96 1.70
CA THR A 10 -36.31 52.39 2.40
C THR A 10 -35.06 52.62 1.55
N THR A 11 -34.21 53.54 1.99
CA THR A 11 -32.92 53.83 1.34
C THR A 11 -31.94 52.75 1.80
N ALA A 12 -31.66 51.77 0.94
CA ALA A 12 -30.66 50.75 1.23
C ALA A 12 -29.27 51.39 1.32
N ASP A 13 -28.49 51.03 2.35
CA ASP A 13 -27.14 51.52 2.58
C ASP A 13 -26.15 50.83 1.61
N PRO A 14 -25.57 51.55 0.64
CA PRO A 14 -24.67 50.97 -0.36
C PRO A 14 -23.34 50.44 0.22
N THR A 15 -23.01 50.76 1.48
CA THR A 15 -21.77 50.29 2.12
C THR A 15 -21.85 48.83 2.57
N ALA A 16 -23.05 48.33 2.85
CA ALA A 16 -23.26 46.93 3.24
C ALA A 16 -23.06 45.98 2.05
N ASP A 17 -23.36 46.42 0.83
CA ASP A 17 -23.25 45.62 -0.39
C ASP A 17 -21.78 45.42 -0.81
N ALA A 18 -20.98 46.50 -0.75
CA ALA A 18 -19.55 46.44 -1.10
C ALA A 18 -18.71 45.58 -0.15
N THR A 19 -19.08 45.50 1.13
CA THR A 19 -18.37 44.65 2.12
C THR A 19 -18.71 43.17 1.94
N ALA A 20 -19.95 42.86 1.56
CA ALA A 20 -20.36 41.50 1.24
C ALA A 20 -19.66 40.97 -0.02
N GLU A 21 -19.57 41.79 -1.07
CA GLU A 21 -18.89 41.44 -2.33
C GLU A 21 -17.39 41.18 -2.11
N ALA A 22 -16.70 42.06 -1.37
CA ALA A 22 -15.28 41.87 -1.06
C ALA A 22 -15.01 40.61 -0.22
N THR A 23 -15.91 40.26 0.70
CA THR A 23 -15.78 39.05 1.54
C THR A 23 -15.99 37.78 0.70
N ALA A 24 -16.92 37.82 -0.26
CA ALA A 24 -17.18 36.71 -1.16
C ALA A 24 -15.98 36.44 -2.08
N ASP A 25 -15.37 37.49 -2.65
CA ASP A 25 -14.19 37.37 -3.51
C ASP A 25 -12.99 36.79 -2.75
N ALA A 26 -12.70 37.31 -1.55
CA ALA A 26 -11.65 36.78 -0.69
C ALA A 26 -11.85 35.30 -0.31
N THR A 27 -13.11 34.90 -0.10
CA THR A 27 -13.45 33.49 0.21
C THR A 27 -13.23 32.59 -1.01
N ALA A 28 -13.56 33.07 -2.22
CA ALA A 28 -13.36 32.33 -3.46
C ALA A 28 -11.86 32.13 -3.74
N ASP A 29 -11.06 33.19 -3.58
CA ASP A 29 -9.60 33.16 -3.73
C ASP A 29 -8.95 32.21 -2.72
N ALA A 30 -9.37 32.26 -1.45
CA ALA A 30 -8.89 31.36 -0.41
C ALA A 30 -9.21 29.88 -0.73
N THR A 31 -10.41 29.62 -1.25
CA THR A 31 -10.81 28.27 -1.66
C THR A 31 -9.96 27.76 -2.83
N ALA A 32 -9.67 28.63 -3.81
CA ALA A 32 -8.79 28.29 -4.93
C ALA A 32 -7.34 28.05 -4.48
N ALA A 33 -6.84 28.82 -3.51
CA ALA A 33 -5.53 28.60 -2.91
C ALA A 33 -5.45 27.25 -2.17
N LEU A 34 -6.48 26.87 -1.41
CA LEU A 34 -6.54 25.57 -0.73
C LEU A 34 -6.62 24.39 -1.71
N ALA A 35 -7.35 24.54 -2.82
CA ALA A 35 -7.35 23.52 -3.87
C ALA A 35 -5.94 23.32 -4.45
N ARG A 36 -5.21 24.41 -4.73
CA ARG A 36 -3.81 24.35 -5.17
C ARG A 36 -2.90 23.71 -4.12
N ALA A 37 -3.06 24.04 -2.84
CA ALA A 37 -2.27 23.46 -1.77
C ALA A 37 -2.44 21.92 -1.70
N ARG A 38 -3.67 21.42 -1.89
CA ARG A 38 -3.92 19.97 -1.94
C ARG A 38 -3.28 19.31 -3.15
N THR A 39 -3.36 19.93 -4.33
CA THR A 39 -2.63 19.46 -5.53
C THR A 39 -1.11 19.46 -5.30
N SER A 40 -0.56 20.45 -4.61
CA SER A 40 0.87 20.47 -4.23
C SER A 40 1.23 19.31 -3.30
N ILE A 41 0.37 18.96 -2.33
CA ILE A 41 0.55 17.78 -1.46
C ILE A 41 0.57 16.49 -2.29
N GLU A 42 -0.37 16.33 -3.23
CA GLU A 42 -0.43 15.16 -4.12
C GLU A 42 0.82 15.03 -5.00
N ALA A 43 1.44 16.16 -5.35
CA ALA A 43 2.71 16.22 -6.08
C ALA A 43 3.96 16.07 -5.18
N GLY A 44 3.80 15.98 -3.86
CA GLY A 44 4.91 15.93 -2.89
C GLY A 44 5.58 17.27 -2.58
N ASP A 45 5.05 18.40 -3.07
CA ASP A 45 5.57 19.75 -2.78
C ASP A 45 4.91 20.32 -1.51
N PHE A 46 5.29 19.74 -0.36
CA PHE A 46 4.76 20.15 0.94
C PHE A 46 5.14 21.59 1.32
N ALA A 47 6.29 22.09 0.84
CA ALA A 47 6.74 23.45 1.13
C ALA A 47 5.84 24.50 0.45
N ALA A 48 5.45 24.30 -0.81
CA ALA A 48 4.50 25.17 -1.49
C ALA A 48 3.10 25.10 -0.85
N ALA A 49 2.64 23.91 -0.49
CA ALA A 49 1.36 23.72 0.18
C ALA A 49 1.30 24.49 1.52
N ARG A 50 2.37 24.39 2.32
CA ARG A 50 2.52 25.13 3.59
C ARG A 50 2.41 26.64 3.37
N GLN A 51 3.12 27.20 2.38
CA GLN A 51 3.09 28.64 2.11
C GLN A 51 1.68 29.10 1.71
N LEU A 52 1.03 28.40 0.78
CA LEU A 52 -0.33 28.70 0.35
C LEU A 52 -1.33 28.69 1.52
N CYS A 53 -1.20 27.73 2.44
CA CYS A 53 -2.07 27.68 3.62
C CYS A 53 -1.82 28.85 4.57
N ARG A 54 -0.56 29.26 4.77
CA ARG A 54 -0.27 30.46 5.59
C ARG A 54 -0.82 31.72 4.95
N ASP A 55 -0.68 31.89 3.64
CA ASP A 55 -1.25 33.06 2.95
C ASP A 55 -2.78 33.14 3.14
N VAL A 56 -3.47 32.00 3.13
CA VAL A 56 -4.92 31.90 3.40
C VAL A 56 -5.28 32.24 4.85
N LEU A 57 -4.45 31.82 5.81
CA LEU A 57 -4.65 32.10 7.24
C LEU A 57 -4.35 33.58 7.57
N ASP A 58 -3.29 34.14 6.99
CA ASP A 58 -2.89 35.54 7.15
C ASP A 58 -3.92 36.51 6.55
N ALA A 59 -4.65 36.07 5.51
CA ALA A 59 -5.79 36.81 4.96
C ALA A 59 -7.00 36.91 5.93
N GLY A 60 -6.94 36.23 7.08
CA GLY A 60 -7.97 36.33 8.13
C GLY A 60 -9.29 35.65 7.78
N THR A 61 -9.25 34.60 6.96
CA THR A 61 -10.45 33.81 6.64
C THR A 61 -10.93 33.05 7.88
N GLY A 62 -12.25 33.03 8.12
CA GLY A 62 -12.86 32.37 9.28
C GLY A 62 -13.62 31.08 8.92
N GLY A 63 -14.06 30.36 9.95
CA GLY A 63 -15.00 29.25 9.81
C GLY A 63 -14.42 28.05 9.05
N ALA A 64 -15.18 27.54 8.07
CA ALA A 64 -14.81 26.30 7.36
C ALA A 64 -13.53 26.42 6.51
N VAL A 65 -13.24 27.61 5.97
CA VAL A 65 -12.01 27.85 5.20
C VAL A 65 -10.78 27.80 6.11
N GLN A 66 -10.88 28.41 7.30
CA GLN A 66 -9.83 28.36 8.31
C GLN A 66 -9.56 26.93 8.78
N ASP A 67 -10.61 26.17 9.11
CA ASP A 67 -10.50 24.75 9.50
C ASP A 67 -9.82 23.92 8.39
N ALA A 68 -10.24 24.10 7.14
CA ALA A 68 -9.62 23.42 6.00
C ALA A 68 -8.15 23.82 5.78
N ALA A 69 -7.81 25.09 5.98
CA ALA A 69 -6.44 25.60 5.88
C ALA A 69 -5.55 25.01 6.97
N LEU A 70 -6.00 24.99 8.23
CA LEU A 70 -5.25 24.41 9.35
C LEU A 70 -5.01 22.90 9.17
N LYS A 71 -6.03 22.15 8.72
CA LYS A 71 -5.89 20.70 8.42
C LYS A 71 -4.90 20.46 7.28
N THR A 72 -4.96 21.27 6.22
CA THR A 72 -4.04 21.16 5.07
C THR A 72 -2.61 21.56 5.47
N LEU A 73 -2.47 22.57 6.32
CA LEU A 73 -1.20 22.99 6.89
C LEU A 73 -0.58 21.87 7.74
N LEU A 74 -1.35 21.21 8.61
CA LEU A 74 -0.88 20.04 9.37
C LEU A 74 -0.41 18.89 8.46
N HIS A 75 -1.13 18.61 7.37
CA HIS A 75 -0.73 17.61 6.38
C HIS A 75 0.63 17.94 5.73
N SER A 76 0.96 19.24 5.59
CA SER A 76 2.25 19.67 5.06
C SER A 76 3.38 19.69 6.10
N LEU A 77 3.09 20.13 7.33
CA LEU A 77 4.11 20.31 8.37
C LEU A 77 4.66 18.99 8.90
N ILE A 78 3.82 17.96 9.02
CA ILE A 78 4.23 16.66 9.57
C ILE A 78 5.32 15.99 8.70
N PRO A 79 5.14 15.79 7.38
CA PRO A 79 6.19 15.24 6.51
C PRO A 79 7.45 16.11 6.41
N LEU A 80 7.33 17.42 6.59
CA LEU A 80 8.47 18.35 6.63
C LEU A 80 9.28 18.25 7.94
N GLY A 81 8.77 17.55 8.95
CA GLY A 81 9.42 17.44 10.27
C GLY A 81 9.32 18.71 11.11
N GLU A 82 8.44 19.65 10.76
CA GLU A 82 8.26 20.92 11.48
C GLU A 82 7.30 20.77 12.67
N LEU A 83 7.59 19.78 13.53
CA LEU A 83 6.68 19.28 14.56
C LEU A 83 6.29 20.36 15.59
N ALA A 84 7.22 21.25 15.94
CA ALA A 84 6.94 22.35 16.87
C ALA A 84 5.89 23.33 16.32
N GLU A 85 5.88 23.58 15.01
CA GLU A 85 4.85 24.39 14.38
C GLU A 85 3.54 23.62 14.25
N ALA A 86 3.61 22.34 13.88
CA ALA A 86 2.44 21.49 13.80
C ALA A 86 1.67 21.43 15.13
N ASN A 87 2.35 21.42 16.28
CA ASN A 87 1.68 21.50 17.59
C ASN A 87 0.92 22.82 17.77
N ARG A 88 1.50 23.96 17.40
CA ARG A 88 0.80 25.26 17.49
C ARG A 88 -0.41 25.29 16.56
N THR A 89 -0.25 24.82 15.32
CA THR A 89 -1.34 24.71 14.35
C THR A 89 -2.46 23.77 14.83
N LEU A 90 -2.11 22.70 15.56
CA LEU A 90 -3.10 21.80 16.16
C LEU A 90 -3.90 22.49 17.28
N ASP A 91 -3.25 23.31 18.11
CA ASP A 91 -3.94 24.09 19.14
C ASP A 91 -4.88 25.14 18.53
N GLU A 92 -4.45 25.78 17.43
CA GLU A 92 -5.31 26.67 16.64
C GLU A 92 -6.49 25.90 16.03
N LEU A 93 -6.27 24.70 15.49
CA LEU A 93 -7.32 23.85 14.94
C LEU A 93 -8.34 23.48 16.01
N ARG A 94 -7.91 23.12 17.22
CA ARG A 94 -8.80 22.81 18.35
C ARG A 94 -9.68 24.00 18.73
N ALA A 95 -9.13 25.21 18.67
CA ALA A 95 -9.88 26.43 18.96
C ALA A 95 -10.88 26.80 17.85
N ALA A 96 -10.54 26.51 16.58
CA ALA A 96 -11.35 26.87 15.42
C ALA A 96 -12.40 25.83 15.03
N THR A 97 -12.11 24.54 15.24
CA THR A 97 -12.95 23.44 14.73
C THR A 97 -14.17 23.18 15.61
N ALA A 98 -15.31 22.89 14.98
CA ALA A 98 -16.51 22.45 15.70
C ALA A 98 -16.44 20.96 16.11
N SER A 99 -15.53 20.18 15.51
CA SER A 99 -15.41 18.74 15.70
C SER A 99 -14.16 18.39 16.49
N ALA A 100 -14.31 18.13 17.79
CA ALA A 100 -13.20 17.68 18.65
C ALA A 100 -12.52 16.41 18.09
N HIS A 101 -13.29 15.52 17.47
CA HIS A 101 -12.79 14.29 16.87
C HIS A 101 -11.87 14.51 15.65
N ASP A 102 -12.06 15.61 14.91
CA ASP A 102 -11.13 15.93 13.82
C ASP A 102 -9.77 16.36 14.37
N ALA A 103 -9.77 17.16 15.44
CA ALA A 103 -8.54 17.55 16.11
C ALA A 103 -7.83 16.33 16.72
N ASP A 104 -8.56 15.40 17.36
CA ASP A 104 -7.99 14.17 17.91
C ASP A 104 -7.35 13.28 16.84
N ALA A 105 -7.94 13.20 15.65
CA ALA A 105 -7.37 12.44 14.54
C ALA A 105 -6.08 13.08 13.97
N TRP A 106 -5.97 14.41 13.99
CA TRP A 106 -4.73 15.10 13.64
C TRP A 106 -3.67 15.01 14.73
N GLU A 107 -4.09 15.09 16.00
CA GLU A 107 -3.20 14.85 17.13
C GLU A 107 -2.56 13.47 17.06
N ALA A 108 -3.35 12.42 16.80
CA ALA A 108 -2.82 11.06 16.66
C ALA A 108 -1.71 10.98 15.60
N ARG A 109 -1.89 11.64 14.45
CA ARG A 109 -0.87 11.67 13.37
C ARG A 109 0.38 12.44 13.78
N LEU A 110 0.21 13.58 14.47
CA LEU A 110 1.33 14.37 14.96
C LEU A 110 2.14 13.61 16.02
N ARG A 111 1.47 12.99 17.00
CA ARG A 111 2.12 12.18 18.04
C ARG A 111 2.86 10.98 17.45
N PHE A 112 2.31 10.36 16.41
CA PHE A 112 2.99 9.30 15.68
C PHE A 112 4.30 9.80 15.04
N ALA A 113 4.29 10.99 14.42
CA ALA A 113 5.49 11.59 13.85
C ALA A 113 6.53 12.00 14.91
N GLU A 114 6.10 12.33 16.12
CA GLU A 114 6.97 12.61 17.27
C GLU A 114 7.55 11.36 17.94
N GLY A 115 7.01 10.17 17.62
CA GLY A 115 7.36 8.92 18.29
C GLY A 115 6.69 8.72 19.65
N ASP A 116 5.67 9.51 19.99
CA ASP A 116 4.86 9.34 21.20
C ASP A 116 3.73 8.32 20.95
N TRP A 117 4.14 7.04 20.88
CA TRP A 117 3.23 5.92 20.58
C TRP A 117 2.10 5.77 21.60
N ALA A 118 2.34 6.14 22.87
CA ALA A 118 1.32 6.05 23.91
C ALA A 118 0.19 7.06 23.65
N ALA A 119 0.55 8.30 23.33
CA ALA A 119 -0.44 9.33 23.01
C ALA A 119 -1.24 9.00 21.73
N VAL A 120 -0.65 8.34 20.73
CA VAL A 120 -1.37 7.87 19.54
C VAL A 120 -2.53 6.95 19.93
N VAL A 121 -2.26 5.97 20.79
CA VAL A 121 -3.26 4.99 21.23
C VAL A 121 -4.36 5.68 22.06
N GLU A 122 -4.00 6.60 22.94
CA GLU A 122 -4.98 7.38 23.72
C GLU A 122 -5.90 8.21 22.80
N CYS A 123 -5.36 8.85 21.76
CA CYS A 123 -6.14 9.59 20.78
C CYS A 123 -7.12 8.68 20.01
N ALA A 124 -6.67 7.50 19.55
CA ALA A 124 -7.53 6.54 18.85
C ALA A 124 -8.66 5.99 19.74
N GLN A 125 -8.40 5.83 21.04
CA GLN A 125 -9.36 5.35 22.03
C GLN A 125 -10.44 6.38 22.38
N ARG A 126 -10.13 7.69 22.29
CA ARG A 126 -11.10 8.78 22.52
C ARG A 126 -12.19 8.86 21.45
N LEU A 127 -11.95 8.35 20.25
CA LEU A 127 -12.96 8.33 19.19
C LEU A 127 -14.13 7.38 19.54
N PRO A 128 -15.39 7.82 19.50
CA PRO A 128 -16.52 6.95 19.80
C PRO A 128 -16.75 5.93 18.67
N ALA A 129 -17.52 4.87 18.94
CA ALA A 129 -17.84 3.83 17.94
C ALA A 129 -18.62 4.37 16.72
N SER A 130 -19.35 5.49 16.87
CA SER A 130 -20.01 6.17 15.74
C SER A 130 -19.03 6.75 14.73
N GLU A 131 -17.75 6.87 15.10
CA GLU A 131 -16.66 7.42 14.29
C GLU A 131 -15.76 6.32 13.69
N GLN A 132 -16.35 5.17 13.38
CA GLN A 132 -15.62 4.02 12.86
C GLN A 132 -14.79 4.35 11.62
N ALA A 133 -15.33 5.13 10.68
CA ALA A 133 -14.60 5.54 9.49
C ALA A 133 -13.31 6.33 9.81
N ARG A 134 -13.34 7.22 10.82
CA ARG A 134 -12.15 7.94 11.28
C ARG A 134 -11.19 7.00 12.00
N ARG A 135 -11.69 6.07 12.83
CA ARG A 135 -10.84 5.05 13.48
C ARG A 135 -10.14 4.16 12.47
N ASP A 136 -10.79 3.81 11.37
CA ASP A 136 -10.17 3.01 10.31
C ASP A 136 -9.07 3.79 9.59
N GLN A 137 -9.22 5.10 9.42
CA GLN A 137 -8.14 5.96 8.90
C GLN A 137 -6.93 6.08 9.84
N LEU A 138 -7.09 5.79 11.13
CA LEU A 138 -6.00 5.78 12.11
C LEU A 138 -5.46 4.37 12.39
N ALA A 139 -6.04 3.33 11.80
CA ALA A 139 -5.71 1.94 12.11
C ALA A 139 -4.22 1.63 11.92
N GLU A 140 -3.61 2.14 10.84
CA GLU A 140 -2.18 1.94 10.57
C GLU A 140 -1.31 2.44 11.72
N ILE A 141 -1.45 3.72 12.10
CA ILE A 141 -0.62 4.33 13.14
C ILE A 141 -0.93 3.77 14.52
N GLU A 142 -2.18 3.37 14.78
CA GLU A 142 -2.60 2.71 16.01
C GLU A 142 -1.93 1.33 16.14
N ILE A 143 -1.98 0.50 15.11
CA ILE A 143 -1.36 -0.83 15.11
C ILE A 143 0.16 -0.71 15.28
N LYS A 144 0.81 0.18 14.52
CA LYS A 144 2.26 0.42 14.62
C LYS A 144 2.66 0.91 16.02
N SER A 145 1.88 1.80 16.62
CA SER A 145 2.13 2.31 17.96
C SER A 145 1.96 1.23 19.04
N LEU A 146 0.91 0.42 18.96
CA LEU A 146 0.71 -0.72 19.85
C LEU A 146 1.88 -1.72 19.76
N PHE A 147 2.34 -1.98 18.54
CA PHE A 147 3.48 -2.87 18.31
C PHE A 147 4.78 -2.29 18.90
N ALA A 148 5.05 -1.00 18.68
CA ALA A 148 6.23 -0.31 19.23
C ALA A 148 6.25 -0.28 20.78
N LEU A 149 5.07 -0.26 21.41
CA LEU A 149 4.92 -0.34 22.88
C LEU A 149 5.04 -1.78 23.44
N GLY A 150 5.27 -2.79 22.59
CA GLY A 150 5.30 -4.19 23.00
C GLY A 150 3.91 -4.79 23.29
N ARG A 151 2.83 -4.08 22.96
CA ARG A 151 1.43 -4.52 23.15
C ARG A 151 1.00 -5.38 21.95
N HIS A 152 1.78 -6.40 21.63
CA HIS A 152 1.65 -7.18 20.38
C HIS A 152 0.27 -7.81 20.18
N ARG A 153 -0.32 -8.39 21.23
CA ARG A 153 -1.67 -8.96 21.17
C ARG A 153 -2.71 -7.93 20.75
N GLU A 154 -2.67 -6.74 21.32
CA GLU A 154 -3.63 -5.67 21.00
C GLU A 154 -3.41 -5.14 19.57
N ALA A 155 -2.16 -5.07 19.12
CA ALA A 155 -1.83 -4.70 17.75
C ALA A 155 -2.40 -5.74 16.76
N ALA A 156 -2.20 -7.03 17.03
CA ALA A 156 -2.73 -8.13 16.24
C ALA A 156 -4.27 -8.15 16.25
N ASP A 157 -4.92 -7.94 17.40
CA ASP A 157 -6.38 -7.87 17.50
C ASP A 157 -6.95 -6.69 16.70
N ARG A 158 -6.31 -5.51 16.75
CA ARG A 158 -6.71 -4.36 15.94
C ARG A 158 -6.57 -4.66 14.44
N LEU A 159 -5.47 -5.27 14.03
CA LEU A 159 -5.26 -5.70 12.64
C LEU A 159 -6.33 -6.73 12.20
N ARG A 160 -6.62 -7.75 13.02
CA ARG A 160 -7.67 -8.74 12.73
C ARG A 160 -9.04 -8.09 12.54
N ALA A 161 -9.37 -7.08 13.36
CA ALA A 161 -10.62 -6.33 13.23
C ALA A 161 -10.68 -5.54 11.91
N CYS A 162 -9.59 -4.90 11.49
CA CYS A 162 -9.48 -4.24 10.19
C CYS A 162 -9.67 -5.22 9.03
N LEU A 163 -8.97 -6.36 9.07
CA LEU A 163 -9.06 -7.39 8.02
C LEU A 163 -10.47 -7.97 7.91
N ALA A 164 -11.14 -8.22 9.03
CA ALA A 164 -12.54 -8.67 9.06
C ALA A 164 -13.51 -7.61 8.48
N ALA A 165 -13.20 -6.33 8.65
CA ALA A 165 -13.93 -5.23 8.03
C ALA A 165 -13.56 -5.02 6.55
N GLY A 166 -12.59 -5.77 6.02
CA GLY A 166 -12.14 -5.67 4.63
C GLY A 166 -11.15 -4.53 4.36
N THR A 167 -10.51 -4.00 5.40
CA THR A 167 -9.43 -3.02 5.26
C THR A 167 -8.07 -3.67 5.49
N VAL A 168 -7.07 -3.24 4.73
CA VAL A 168 -5.69 -3.74 4.81
C VAL A 168 -4.80 -2.55 5.19
N PRO A 169 -4.67 -2.24 6.50
CA PRO A 169 -4.04 -0.99 6.95
C PRO A 169 -2.51 -1.03 6.97
N LEU A 170 -1.90 -2.19 6.69
CA LEU A 170 -0.46 -2.42 6.76
C LEU A 170 0.04 -3.10 5.48
N THR A 171 1.33 -2.98 5.21
CA THR A 171 1.99 -3.80 4.19
C THR A 171 1.97 -5.28 4.58
N VAL A 172 2.16 -6.19 3.63
CA VAL A 172 2.15 -7.63 3.91
C VAL A 172 3.24 -8.03 4.92
N ALA A 173 4.44 -7.45 4.82
CA ALA A 173 5.52 -7.70 5.76
C ALA A 173 5.15 -7.25 7.19
N GLU A 174 4.64 -6.03 7.34
CA GLU A 174 4.20 -5.51 8.64
C GLU A 174 3.02 -6.33 9.22
N MET A 175 2.10 -6.82 8.39
CA MET A 175 1.05 -7.75 8.83
C MET A 175 1.63 -9.06 9.36
N ALA A 176 2.61 -9.63 8.65
CA ALA A 176 3.27 -10.86 9.06
C ALA A 176 3.96 -10.70 10.41
N GLU A 177 4.70 -9.60 10.60
CA GLU A 177 5.37 -9.27 11.86
C GLU A 177 4.39 -9.07 13.01
N ALA A 178 3.34 -8.25 12.81
CA ALA A 178 2.34 -7.96 13.81
C ALA A 178 1.59 -9.23 14.28
N LEU A 179 1.24 -10.12 13.35
CA LEU A 179 0.54 -11.37 13.67
C LEU A 179 1.48 -12.39 14.32
N ALA A 180 2.72 -12.53 13.83
CA ALA A 180 3.69 -13.48 14.37
C ALA A 180 4.04 -13.18 15.83
N ALA A 181 4.09 -11.90 16.21
CA ALA A 181 4.35 -11.48 17.59
C ALA A 181 3.25 -11.91 18.59
N ASP A 182 2.06 -12.28 18.11
CA ASP A 182 0.95 -12.85 18.88
C ASP A 182 0.70 -14.34 18.54
N GLY A 183 1.64 -14.99 17.84
CA GLY A 183 1.55 -16.42 17.47
C GLY A 183 0.63 -16.74 16.28
N GLY A 184 0.17 -15.72 15.55
CA GLY A 184 -0.59 -15.87 14.29
C GLY A 184 0.30 -15.92 13.05
N GLY A 185 -0.30 -15.73 11.87
CA GLY A 185 0.44 -15.67 10.60
C GLY A 185 -0.42 -15.20 9.42
N LEU A 186 0.19 -15.04 8.24
CA LEU A 186 -0.48 -14.50 7.04
C LEU A 186 -1.65 -15.35 6.53
N ALA A 187 -1.63 -16.66 6.74
CA ALA A 187 -2.78 -17.52 6.42
C ALA A 187 -4.03 -17.14 7.23
N GLU A 188 -3.87 -16.77 8.50
CA GLU A 188 -4.97 -16.24 9.32
C GLU A 188 -5.49 -14.92 8.74
N ALA A 189 -4.58 -14.03 8.33
CA ALA A 189 -4.95 -12.74 7.75
C ALA A 189 -5.82 -12.92 6.51
N VAL A 190 -5.38 -13.77 5.59
CA VAL A 190 -6.09 -14.10 4.35
C VAL A 190 -7.47 -14.71 4.63
N ALA A 191 -7.56 -15.63 5.59
CA ALA A 191 -8.84 -16.26 5.95
C ALA A 191 -9.87 -15.27 6.54
N ARG A 192 -9.41 -14.16 7.15
CA ARG A 192 -10.29 -13.13 7.73
C ARG A 192 -10.80 -12.12 6.71
N VAL A 193 -10.12 -11.92 5.59
CA VAL A 193 -10.52 -10.91 4.61
C VAL A 193 -11.77 -11.35 3.83
N PRO A 194 -12.84 -10.52 3.79
CA PRO A 194 -14.02 -10.80 2.98
C PRO A 194 -13.66 -11.06 1.51
N ALA A 195 -14.40 -11.97 0.86
CA ALA A 195 -14.14 -12.34 -0.54
C ALA A 195 -14.03 -11.12 -1.48
N ALA A 196 -14.93 -10.13 -1.33
CA ALA A 196 -14.91 -8.90 -2.12
C ALA A 196 -13.61 -8.08 -2.03
N GLN A 197 -12.80 -8.30 -1.00
CA GLN A 197 -11.55 -7.57 -0.73
C GLN A 197 -10.29 -8.41 -0.94
N ARG A 198 -10.41 -9.69 -1.34
CA ARG A 198 -9.24 -10.56 -1.62
C ARG A 198 -8.38 -10.04 -2.75
N ARG A 199 -8.98 -9.38 -3.75
CA ARG A 199 -8.23 -8.70 -4.82
C ARG A 199 -7.26 -7.65 -4.28
N THR A 200 -7.61 -6.93 -3.21
CA THR A 200 -6.72 -5.96 -2.56
C THR A 200 -5.50 -6.66 -1.97
N LEU A 201 -5.67 -7.83 -1.35
CA LEU A 201 -4.55 -8.65 -0.87
C LEU A 201 -3.67 -9.18 -2.01
N LEU A 202 -4.25 -9.55 -3.16
CA LEU A 202 -3.48 -9.95 -4.34
C LEU A 202 -2.57 -8.83 -4.86
N TYR A 203 -3.08 -7.59 -4.88
CA TYR A 203 -2.25 -6.44 -5.22
C TYR A 203 -1.16 -6.21 -4.17
N ALA A 204 -1.48 -6.29 -2.88
CA ALA A 204 -0.49 -6.15 -1.81
C ALA A 204 0.59 -7.24 -1.86
N ALA A 205 0.22 -8.50 -2.14
CA ALA A 205 1.14 -9.63 -2.27
C ALA A 205 2.13 -9.45 -3.42
N ARG A 206 1.72 -8.78 -4.50
CA ARG A 206 2.59 -8.48 -5.64
C ARG A 206 3.71 -7.49 -5.29
N GLU A 207 3.41 -6.51 -4.44
CA GLU A 207 4.35 -5.45 -4.06
C GLU A 207 5.17 -5.81 -2.79
N ALA A 208 4.84 -6.92 -2.14
CA ALA A 208 5.54 -7.41 -0.95
C ALA A 208 6.91 -8.04 -1.29
N PRO A 209 7.83 -8.14 -0.30
CA PRO A 209 8.98 -9.03 -0.43
C PRO A 209 8.53 -10.45 -0.80
N VAL A 210 9.33 -11.13 -1.64
CA VAL A 210 8.89 -12.32 -2.36
C VAL A 210 8.43 -13.46 -1.43
N GLU A 211 9.07 -13.62 -0.28
CA GLU A 211 8.77 -14.65 0.71
C GLU A 211 7.39 -14.42 1.36
N PHE A 212 7.01 -13.17 1.59
CA PHE A 212 5.69 -12.82 2.13
C PHE A 212 4.61 -12.85 1.05
N GLY A 213 4.93 -12.42 -0.17
CA GLY A 213 4.05 -12.53 -1.32
C GLY A 213 3.65 -13.97 -1.59
N ASP A 214 4.60 -14.91 -1.60
CA ASP A 214 4.35 -16.35 -1.76
C ASP A 214 3.43 -16.91 -0.68
N GLN A 215 3.63 -16.55 0.59
CA GLN A 215 2.78 -16.99 1.69
C GLN A 215 1.33 -16.53 1.55
N VAL A 216 1.11 -15.28 1.11
CA VAL A 216 -0.25 -14.77 0.85
C VAL A 216 -0.88 -15.49 -0.32
N LEU A 217 -0.12 -15.74 -1.41
CA LEU A 217 -0.61 -16.47 -2.57
C LEU A 217 -0.98 -17.91 -2.23
N GLU A 218 -0.15 -18.60 -1.43
CA GLU A 218 -0.44 -19.95 -0.94
C GLU A 218 -1.72 -19.98 -0.10
N ALA A 219 -1.87 -19.03 0.83
CA ALA A 219 -3.06 -18.96 1.66
C ALA A 219 -4.32 -18.63 0.84
N LEU A 220 -4.22 -17.78 -0.19
CA LEU A 220 -5.34 -17.48 -1.08
C LEU A 220 -5.69 -18.68 -1.98
N TRP A 221 -4.69 -19.45 -2.41
CA TRP A 221 -4.87 -20.66 -3.22
C TRP A 221 -5.70 -21.73 -2.51
N GLU A 222 -5.51 -21.88 -1.20
CA GLU A 222 -6.27 -22.83 -0.38
C GLU A 222 -7.74 -22.42 -0.13
N LEU A 223 -8.09 -21.17 -0.43
CA LEU A 223 -9.47 -20.70 -0.31
C LEU A 223 -10.26 -21.00 -1.59
N PRO A 224 -11.57 -21.33 -1.48
CA PRO A 224 -12.40 -21.50 -2.65
C PRO A 224 -12.61 -20.15 -3.37
N GLY A 225 -12.44 -20.20 -4.68
CA GLY A 225 -12.70 -19.10 -5.62
C GLY A 225 -11.45 -18.27 -5.92
N GLU A 226 -11.47 -17.57 -7.06
CA GLU A 226 -10.40 -16.67 -7.51
C GLU A 226 -9.06 -17.34 -7.86
N GLN A 227 -9.04 -18.66 -8.12
CA GLN A 227 -7.82 -19.38 -8.50
C GLN A 227 -7.10 -18.72 -9.69
N ASP A 228 -7.81 -18.32 -10.74
CA ASP A 228 -7.23 -17.64 -11.90
C ASP A 228 -6.54 -16.32 -11.53
N ALA A 229 -7.11 -15.57 -10.57
CA ALA A 229 -6.53 -14.31 -10.11
C ALA A 229 -5.25 -14.55 -9.29
N VAL A 230 -5.26 -15.57 -8.43
CA VAL A 230 -4.07 -16.02 -7.68
C VAL A 230 -2.98 -16.45 -8.65
N LEU A 231 -3.31 -17.30 -9.62
CA LEU A 231 -2.39 -17.79 -10.64
C LEU A 231 -1.79 -16.67 -11.49
N GLY A 232 -2.61 -15.68 -11.88
CA GLY A 232 -2.14 -14.51 -12.61
C GLY A 232 -1.08 -13.70 -11.84
N VAL A 233 -1.22 -13.57 -10.52
CA VAL A 233 -0.21 -12.93 -9.67
C VAL A 233 0.98 -13.85 -9.40
N ALA A 234 0.74 -15.14 -9.14
CA ALA A 234 1.78 -16.14 -8.92
C ALA A 234 2.71 -16.29 -10.13
N GLY A 235 2.20 -16.21 -11.36
CA GLY A 235 3.04 -16.18 -12.55
C GLY A 235 4.00 -14.98 -12.55
N ARG A 236 3.59 -13.81 -12.03
CA ARG A 236 4.41 -12.60 -11.97
C ARG A 236 5.43 -12.63 -10.84
N VAL A 237 4.99 -13.00 -9.63
CA VAL A 237 5.84 -13.11 -8.44
C VAL A 237 6.79 -14.29 -8.57
N GLY A 238 6.36 -15.37 -9.20
CA GLY A 238 7.06 -16.65 -9.27
C GLY A 238 8.44 -16.61 -9.92
N ARG A 239 8.71 -15.62 -10.78
CA ARG A 239 10.06 -15.42 -11.35
C ARG A 239 11.09 -15.00 -10.30
N TYR A 240 10.65 -14.50 -9.16
CA TYR A 240 11.52 -14.10 -8.05
C TYR A 240 11.69 -15.23 -7.02
N LEU A 241 10.90 -16.32 -7.11
CA LEU A 241 10.93 -17.40 -6.14
C LEU A 241 12.12 -18.35 -6.34
N PRO A 242 12.53 -19.08 -5.29
CA PRO A 242 13.41 -20.23 -5.43
C PRO A 242 12.80 -21.30 -6.37
N LEU A 243 13.66 -22.02 -7.12
CA LEU A 243 13.25 -23.00 -8.14
C LEU A 243 12.18 -24.00 -7.68
N HIS A 244 12.28 -24.52 -6.46
CA HIS A 244 11.31 -25.50 -5.95
C HIS A 244 9.89 -24.91 -5.78
N ARG A 245 9.79 -23.64 -5.37
CA ARG A 245 8.49 -22.93 -5.29
C ARG A 245 8.00 -22.52 -6.67
N ALA A 246 8.90 -22.07 -7.55
CA ALA A 246 8.57 -21.78 -8.93
C ALA A 246 8.00 -23.01 -9.66
N LEU A 247 8.58 -24.20 -9.45
CA LEU A 247 8.09 -25.47 -9.98
C LEU A 247 6.67 -25.79 -9.51
N LEU A 248 6.35 -25.58 -8.23
CA LEU A 248 5.00 -25.79 -7.70
C LEU A 248 3.98 -24.89 -8.41
N TRP A 249 4.26 -23.59 -8.50
CA TRP A 249 3.39 -22.64 -9.19
C TRP A 249 3.28 -22.91 -10.69
N SER A 250 4.36 -23.36 -11.34
CA SER A 250 4.34 -23.83 -12.73
C SER A 250 3.41 -25.01 -12.93
N SER A 251 3.38 -25.99 -12.01
CA SER A 251 2.42 -27.11 -12.08
C SER A 251 0.98 -26.60 -12.00
N ARG A 252 0.66 -25.80 -10.98
CA ARG A 252 -0.69 -25.25 -10.77
C ARG A 252 -1.18 -24.42 -11.96
N LEU A 253 -0.30 -23.61 -12.54
CA LEU A 253 -0.60 -22.82 -13.75
C LEU A 253 -0.95 -23.70 -14.94
N ARG A 254 -0.23 -24.81 -15.15
CA ARG A 254 -0.52 -25.73 -16.27
C ARG A 254 -1.78 -26.53 -16.05
N GLU A 255 -2.05 -26.97 -14.82
CA GLU A 255 -3.31 -27.63 -14.46
C GLU A 255 -4.54 -26.75 -14.74
N HIS A 256 -4.34 -25.43 -14.88
CA HIS A 256 -5.37 -24.43 -15.18
C HIS A 256 -5.14 -23.74 -16.54
N ASP A 257 -4.47 -24.39 -17.49
CA ASP A 257 -4.28 -23.90 -18.87
C ASP A 257 -3.60 -22.52 -18.99
N HIS A 258 -2.76 -22.16 -18.02
CA HIS A 258 -2.00 -20.91 -17.96
C HIS A 258 -0.49 -21.12 -18.18
N ALA A 259 -0.12 -22.10 -19.01
CA ALA A 259 1.27 -22.45 -19.32
C ALA A 259 2.15 -21.26 -19.76
N LEU A 260 1.59 -20.28 -20.48
CA LEU A 260 2.30 -19.06 -20.93
C LEU A 260 2.79 -18.16 -19.77
N GLN A 261 2.31 -18.38 -18.56
CA GLN A 261 2.70 -17.63 -17.37
C GLN A 261 3.68 -18.40 -16.48
N CYS A 262 4.19 -19.55 -16.93
CA CYS A 262 5.08 -20.45 -16.21
C CYS A 262 6.28 -19.73 -15.56
N PRO A 263 6.39 -19.71 -14.21
CA PRO A 263 7.50 -19.14 -13.47
C PRO A 263 8.88 -19.67 -13.91
N LEU A 264 9.03 -20.98 -14.13
CA LEU A 264 10.30 -21.57 -14.57
C LEU A 264 10.79 -20.98 -15.90
N LEU A 265 9.90 -20.81 -16.89
CA LEU A 265 10.28 -20.18 -18.16
C LEU A 265 10.69 -18.71 -17.96
N ARG A 266 10.03 -18.01 -17.03
CA ARG A 266 10.38 -16.63 -16.69
C ARG A 266 11.74 -16.54 -16.01
N ILE A 267 12.06 -17.46 -15.10
CA ILE A 267 13.39 -17.54 -14.47
C ILE A 267 14.47 -17.81 -15.54
N ALA A 268 14.23 -18.78 -16.42
CA ALA A 268 15.18 -19.12 -17.49
C ALA A 268 15.48 -17.93 -18.43
N ALA A 269 14.48 -17.07 -18.66
CA ALA A 269 14.59 -15.90 -19.51
C ALA A 269 15.14 -14.62 -18.82
N GLN A 270 15.52 -14.69 -17.54
CA GLN A 270 15.99 -13.52 -16.78
C GLN A 270 17.52 -13.44 -16.76
N PRO A 271 18.16 -12.54 -17.53
CA PRO A 271 19.62 -12.42 -17.56
C PRO A 271 20.23 -11.92 -16.24
N GLU A 272 19.43 -11.31 -15.35
CA GLU A 272 19.87 -10.93 -14.01
C GLU A 272 20.06 -12.13 -13.05
N ARG A 273 19.61 -13.33 -13.44
CA ARG A 273 19.78 -14.57 -12.69
C ARG A 273 21.06 -15.28 -13.09
N GLY A 274 21.65 -16.02 -12.15
CA GLY A 274 22.85 -16.81 -12.45
C GLY A 274 22.59 -17.88 -13.53
N ALA A 275 23.55 -18.10 -14.42
CA ALA A 275 23.42 -19.04 -15.54
C ALA A 275 22.97 -20.44 -15.08
N LEU A 276 23.55 -20.98 -14.00
CA LEU A 276 23.14 -22.25 -13.40
C LEU A 276 21.64 -22.27 -13.04
N GLU A 277 21.13 -21.23 -12.38
CA GLU A 277 19.71 -21.16 -12.00
C GLU A 277 18.79 -21.12 -13.22
N ARG A 278 19.19 -20.36 -14.26
CA ARG A 278 18.47 -20.29 -15.55
C ARG A 278 18.45 -21.65 -16.27
N VAL A 279 19.59 -22.33 -16.34
CA VAL A 279 19.73 -23.69 -16.92
C VAL A 279 18.81 -24.67 -16.20
N LEU A 280 18.87 -24.72 -14.86
CA LEU A 280 18.02 -25.61 -14.08
C LEU A 280 16.54 -25.31 -14.25
N ALA A 281 16.14 -24.04 -14.31
CA ALA A 281 14.74 -23.67 -14.55
C ALA A 281 14.24 -24.15 -15.92
N ALA A 282 15.01 -23.93 -16.98
CA ALA A 282 14.67 -24.38 -18.33
C ALA A 282 14.62 -25.92 -18.42
N ALA A 283 15.61 -26.59 -17.84
CA ALA A 283 15.67 -28.05 -17.82
C ALA A 283 14.51 -28.67 -17.04
N LEU A 284 14.14 -28.11 -15.88
CA LEU A 284 12.96 -28.54 -15.13
C LEU A 284 11.66 -28.33 -15.91
N ALA A 285 11.56 -27.25 -16.68
CA ALA A 285 10.39 -27.00 -17.52
C ALA A 285 10.24 -28.04 -18.64
N LEU A 286 11.36 -28.47 -19.25
CA LEU A 286 11.39 -29.56 -20.23
C LEU A 286 11.09 -30.91 -19.57
N GLU A 287 11.85 -31.29 -18.54
CA GLU A 287 11.76 -32.61 -17.90
C GLU A 287 10.36 -32.87 -17.31
N ARG A 288 9.78 -31.88 -16.62
CA ARG A 288 8.53 -32.08 -15.87
C ARG A 288 7.27 -31.83 -16.69
N PHE A 289 7.35 -31.01 -17.74
CA PHE A 289 6.18 -30.55 -18.47
C PHE A 289 6.28 -30.67 -19.98
N ASP A 290 7.39 -31.20 -20.51
CA ASP A 290 7.66 -31.32 -21.95
C ASP A 290 7.50 -29.97 -22.70
N ASP A 291 7.86 -28.86 -22.02
CA ASP A 291 7.63 -27.53 -22.58
C ASP A 291 8.76 -27.11 -23.52
N ALA A 292 8.55 -27.38 -24.82
CA ALA A 292 9.50 -27.05 -25.87
C ALA A 292 9.90 -25.55 -25.93
N ALA A 293 9.12 -24.64 -25.35
CA ALA A 293 9.50 -23.22 -25.26
C ALA A 293 10.74 -22.99 -24.38
N ALA A 294 11.10 -23.95 -23.53
CA ALA A 294 12.32 -23.90 -22.71
C ALA A 294 13.59 -24.23 -23.49
N LEU A 295 13.53 -24.91 -24.65
CA LEU A 295 14.72 -25.28 -25.43
C LEU A 295 15.63 -24.08 -25.80
N PRO A 296 15.12 -22.98 -26.40
CA PRO A 296 15.96 -21.84 -26.72
C PRO A 296 16.54 -21.18 -25.46
N LEU A 297 15.78 -21.12 -24.36
CA LEU A 297 16.23 -20.55 -23.09
C LEU A 297 17.31 -21.40 -22.43
N LEU A 298 17.20 -22.72 -22.54
CA LEU A 298 18.21 -23.67 -22.06
C LEU A 298 19.51 -23.51 -22.83
N SER A 299 19.44 -23.45 -24.17
CA SER A 299 20.63 -23.24 -25.01
C SER A 299 21.33 -21.94 -24.67
N GLU A 300 20.59 -20.83 -24.60
CA GLU A 300 21.15 -19.51 -24.26
C GLU A 300 21.81 -19.52 -22.87
N ALA A 301 21.14 -20.11 -21.86
CA ALA A 301 21.69 -20.15 -20.51
C ALA A 301 22.93 -21.06 -20.40
N LEU A 302 23.00 -22.15 -21.17
CA LEU A 302 24.17 -23.03 -21.22
C LEU A 302 25.39 -22.34 -21.85
N ASP A 303 25.17 -21.54 -22.90
CA ASP A 303 26.25 -20.77 -23.56
C ASP A 303 26.90 -19.72 -22.63
N GLU A 304 26.20 -19.32 -21.56
CA GLU A 304 26.70 -18.39 -20.54
C GLU A 304 27.41 -19.08 -19.36
N VAL A 305 27.36 -20.41 -19.25
CA VAL A 305 28.02 -21.15 -18.17
C VAL A 305 29.54 -21.14 -18.37
N PRO A 306 30.34 -20.68 -17.38
CA PRO A 306 31.79 -20.79 -17.46
C PRO A 306 32.26 -22.25 -17.57
N ALA A 307 33.31 -22.50 -18.35
CA ALA A 307 33.84 -23.86 -18.57
C ALA A 307 34.21 -24.58 -17.26
N GLU A 308 34.69 -23.85 -16.26
CA GLU A 308 35.00 -24.35 -14.92
C GLU A 308 33.76 -24.81 -14.12
N GLU A 309 32.57 -24.35 -14.48
CA GLU A 309 31.30 -24.68 -13.81
C GLU A 309 30.51 -25.78 -14.55
N GLU A 310 30.84 -26.12 -15.79
CA GLU A 310 30.13 -27.11 -16.63
C GLU A 310 29.89 -28.44 -15.90
N ALA A 311 30.93 -28.97 -15.25
CA ALA A 311 30.84 -30.25 -14.53
C ALA A 311 29.87 -30.18 -13.34
N ALA A 312 29.81 -29.03 -12.66
CA ALA A 312 28.89 -28.81 -11.55
C ALA A 312 27.45 -28.63 -12.06
N VAL A 313 27.24 -27.85 -13.12
CA VAL A 313 25.93 -27.70 -13.78
C VAL A 313 25.40 -29.06 -14.24
N LEU A 314 26.24 -29.87 -14.85
CA LEU A 314 25.84 -31.20 -15.31
C LEU A 314 25.50 -32.14 -14.14
N ALA A 315 26.21 -32.05 -13.02
CA ALA A 315 25.87 -32.81 -11.81
C ALA A 315 24.49 -32.42 -11.26
N GLU A 316 24.18 -31.12 -11.20
CA GLU A 316 22.87 -30.62 -10.79
C GLU A 316 21.76 -31.05 -11.77
N LEU A 317 22.02 -30.99 -13.09
CA LEU A 317 21.09 -31.46 -14.12
C LEU A 317 20.79 -32.95 -13.96
N ARG A 318 21.80 -33.81 -13.75
CA ARG A 318 21.57 -35.25 -13.51
C ARG A 318 20.69 -35.51 -12.29
N GLN A 319 20.78 -34.67 -11.27
CA GLN A 319 19.96 -34.78 -10.06
C GLN A 319 18.51 -34.33 -10.30
N HIS A 320 18.31 -33.23 -11.04
CA HIS A 320 17.02 -32.54 -11.11
C HIS A 320 16.24 -32.77 -12.42
N ALA A 321 16.95 -33.00 -13.53
CA ALA A 321 16.43 -33.17 -14.89
C ALA A 321 17.32 -34.16 -15.69
N PRO A 322 17.33 -35.45 -15.32
CA PRO A 322 18.25 -36.43 -15.89
C PRO A 322 18.09 -36.65 -17.40
N GLY A 323 16.86 -36.62 -17.93
CA GLY A 323 16.64 -36.76 -19.38
C GLY A 323 17.23 -35.60 -20.17
N VAL A 324 17.21 -34.39 -19.60
CA VAL A 324 17.88 -33.22 -20.18
C VAL A 324 19.40 -33.34 -20.05
N ALA A 325 19.91 -33.83 -18.92
CA ALA A 325 21.35 -34.05 -18.73
C ALA A 325 21.92 -35.00 -19.79
N ASP A 326 21.26 -36.14 -20.03
CA ASP A 326 21.66 -37.13 -21.03
C ASP A 326 21.70 -36.54 -22.46
N ALA A 327 20.82 -35.58 -22.76
CA ALA A 327 20.76 -34.91 -24.06
C ALA A 327 21.84 -33.82 -24.24
N VAL A 328 22.31 -33.22 -23.14
CA VAL A 328 23.33 -32.16 -23.15
C VAL A 328 24.74 -32.77 -23.11
N GLU A 329 24.92 -33.97 -22.54
CA GLU A 329 26.21 -34.65 -22.52
C GLU A 329 26.77 -34.85 -23.93
N PRO A 330 27.97 -34.33 -24.24
CA PRO A 330 28.60 -34.59 -25.52
C PRO A 330 28.88 -36.09 -25.64
N VAL A 331 28.32 -36.72 -26.67
CA VAL A 331 28.65 -38.10 -27.01
C VAL A 331 30.17 -38.18 -27.18
N PRO A 332 30.89 -39.01 -26.41
CA PRO A 332 32.34 -39.07 -26.51
C PRO A 332 32.72 -39.45 -27.95
N ALA A 333 33.51 -38.60 -28.60
CA ALA A 333 34.05 -38.87 -29.93
C ALA A 333 34.98 -40.08 -29.81
N GLY A 334 34.47 -41.24 -30.23
CA GLY A 334 35.22 -42.50 -30.31
C GLY A 334 36.23 -42.52 -31.44
#